data_AF-A0A0C2VYG0-F1
#
_entry.id   AF-A0A0C2VYG0-F1
#
_cell.length_a   1.000
_cell.length_b   1.000
_cell.length_c   1.000
_cell.angle_alpha   90.00
_cell.angle_beta   90.00
_cell.angle_gamma   90.00
#
_symmetry.space_group_name_H-M   'P 1'
#
loop_
_entity.id
_entity.type
_entity.pdbx_description
1 polymer ?
#
loop_
_entity_poly.entity_id
_entity_poly.type
_entity_poly.pdbx_seq_one_letter_code
_entity_poly.pdbx_strand_id
1 'polypeptide(L)'
;MALHPETQRKAQMEIDQFVGKERLPTYEDRASLPYVEALYREFQRWRPVTPLGVLHTATDDDMYKGFYIPKGTLVIPNVWAIGRDEAIYQDPERFMPERFFNADGALNNDTVNYVFGFGLRYFMPTIAP
;
A
#
# COMPACT_ATOMS: atom_id res chain seq x y z
N MET A 1 14.68 2.14 4.69
CA MET A 1 15.29 1.29 5.74
C MET A 1 16.45 1.97 6.45
N ALA A 2 17.45 2.53 5.74
CA ALA A 2 18.56 3.25 6.40
C ALA A 2 18.14 4.38 7.38
N LEU A 3 17.02 5.06 7.10
CA LEU A 3 16.44 6.09 7.99
C LEU A 3 15.59 5.53 9.15
N HIS A 4 15.29 4.22 9.14
CA HIS A 4 14.45 3.53 10.13
C HIS A 4 15.11 2.20 10.56
N PRO A 5 16.29 2.25 11.20
CA PRO A 5 17.09 1.05 11.51
C PRO A 5 16.37 0.08 12.46
N GLU A 6 15.56 0.57 13.40
CA GLU A 6 14.77 -0.31 14.29
C GLU A 6 13.73 -1.11 13.52
N THR A 7 13.05 -0.47 12.56
CA THR A 7 12.08 -1.14 11.70
C THR A 7 12.76 -2.20 10.84
N GLN A 8 13.93 -1.88 10.29
CA GLN A 8 14.76 -2.81 9.52
C GLN A 8 15.19 -4.02 10.38
N ARG A 9 15.64 -3.78 11.62
CA ARG A 9 16.07 -4.83 12.55
C ARG A 9 14.93 -5.79 12.88
N LYS A 10 13.72 -5.29 13.13
CA LYS A 10 12.53 -6.13 13.37
C LYS A 10 12.22 -7.04 12.18
N ALA A 11 12.25 -6.49 10.96
CA ALA A 11 12.03 -7.28 9.74
C ALA A 11 13.13 -8.34 9.54
N GLN A 12 14.39 -8.00 9.80
CA GLN A 12 15.50 -8.96 9.74
C GLN A 12 15.35 -10.08 10.76
N MET A 13 14.92 -9.77 11.99
CA MET A 13 14.68 -10.79 13.01
C MET A 13 13.58 -11.77 12.59
N GLU A 14 12.49 -11.26 11.99
CA GLU A 14 11.41 -12.12 11.48
C GLU A 14 11.90 -13.04 10.36
N ILE A 15 12.66 -12.50 9.40
CA ILE A 15 13.25 -13.29 8.30
C ILE A 15 14.22 -14.34 8.86
N ASP A 16 15.12 -13.95 9.76
CA ASP A 16 16.09 -14.87 10.38
C ASP A 16 15.39 -16.00 11.15
N GLN A 17 14.23 -15.71 11.77
CA GLN A 17 13.46 -16.67 12.54
C GLN A 17 12.70 -17.68 11.67
N PHE A 18 12.04 -17.21 10.61
CA PHE A 18 11.13 -18.06 9.81
C PHE A 18 11.77 -18.64 8.54
N VAL A 19 12.66 -17.89 7.89
CA VAL A 19 13.36 -18.33 6.67
C VAL A 19 14.71 -18.96 7.01
N GLY A 20 15.40 -18.41 8.01
CA GLY A 20 16.76 -18.81 8.37
C GLY A 20 17.83 -18.26 7.41
N LYS A 21 19.05 -18.79 7.50
CA LYS A 21 20.23 -18.29 6.75
C LYS A 21 20.78 -19.27 5.72
N GLU A 22 20.21 -20.46 5.63
CA GLU A 22 20.72 -21.56 4.82
C GLU A 22 20.18 -21.57 3.39
N ARG A 23 19.09 -20.84 3.13
CA ARG A 23 18.44 -20.75 1.82
C ARG A 23 17.97 -19.34 1.52
N LEU A 24 17.66 -19.10 0.25
CA LEU A 24 16.98 -17.88 -0.17
C LEU A 24 15.50 -17.91 0.22
N PRO A 25 14.89 -16.74 0.53
CA PRO A 25 13.45 -16.62 0.70
C PRO A 25 12.71 -17.00 -0.59
N THR A 26 11.55 -17.64 -0.45
CA THR A 26 10.63 -17.96 -1.55
C THR A 26 9.27 -17.30 -1.31
N TYR A 27 8.34 -17.42 -2.26
CA TYR A 27 7.03 -16.78 -2.12
C TYR A 27 6.18 -17.43 -1.02
N GLU A 28 6.35 -18.73 -0.80
CA GLU A 28 5.67 -19.50 0.23
C GLU A 28 5.99 -18.99 1.65
N ASP A 29 7.15 -18.36 1.84
CA ASP A 29 7.54 -17.79 3.13
C ASP A 29 6.68 -16.57 3.52
N ARG A 30 6.08 -15.87 2.54
CA ARG A 30 5.39 -14.60 2.76
C ARG A 30 4.29 -14.70 3.82
N ALA A 31 3.57 -15.82 3.86
CA ALA A 31 2.51 -16.04 4.84
C ALA A 31 3.04 -16.11 6.29
N SER A 32 4.31 -16.47 6.47
CA SER A 32 5.01 -16.54 7.76
C SER A 32 5.74 -15.26 8.13
N LEU A 33 5.68 -14.21 7.30
CA LEU A 33 6.41 -12.95 7.48
C LEU A 33 5.45 -11.75 7.60
N PRO A 34 4.55 -11.72 8.59
CA PRO A 34 3.54 -10.68 8.71
C PRO A 34 4.13 -9.28 8.94
N TYR A 35 5.24 -9.14 9.65
CA TYR A 35 5.87 -7.84 9.85
C TYR A 35 6.54 -7.31 8.58
N VAL A 36 7.16 -8.17 7.78
CA VAL A 36 7.66 -7.80 6.44
C VAL A 36 6.49 -7.37 5.54
N GLU A 37 5.36 -8.05 5.59
CA GLU A 37 4.15 -7.68 4.84
C GLU A 37 3.59 -6.31 5.30
N ALA A 38 3.52 -6.06 6.61
CA ALA A 38 3.16 -4.76 7.17
C ALA A 38 4.12 -3.64 6.71
N LEU A 39 5.42 -3.93 6.68
CA LEU A 39 6.46 -3.02 6.21
C LEU A 39 6.28 -2.68 4.73
N TYR A 40 5.96 -3.67 3.91
CA TYR A 40 5.67 -3.51 2.48
C TYR A 40 4.43 -2.64 2.25
N ARG A 41 3.36 -2.86 3.00
CA ARG A 41 2.13 -2.03 2.96
C ARG A 41 2.43 -0.58 3.35
N GLU A 42 3.16 -0.37 4.44
CA GLU A 42 3.50 0.97 4.92
C GLU A 42 4.39 1.73 3.94
N PHE A 43 5.35 1.05 3.31
CA PHE A 43 6.19 1.67 2.29
C PHE A 43 5.36 2.21 1.12
N GLN A 44 4.44 1.39 0.61
CA GLN A 44 3.56 1.77 -0.51
C GLN A 44 2.61 2.90 -0.14
N ARG A 45 2.02 2.86 1.06
CA ARG A 45 1.13 3.93 1.56
C ARG A 45 1.88 5.25 1.73
N TRP A 46 3.04 5.20 2.39
CA TRP A 46 3.78 6.39 2.82
C TRP A 46 4.43 7.12 1.64
N ARG A 47 5.00 6.35 0.70
CA ARG A 47 5.69 6.84 -0.50
C ARG A 47 5.26 6.03 -1.72
N PRO A 48 4.01 6.23 -2.22
CA PRO A 48 3.57 5.56 -3.43
C PRO A 48 4.45 5.99 -4.61
N VAL A 49 4.81 5.03 -5.46
CA VAL A 49 5.63 5.27 -6.65
C VAL A 49 4.91 6.23 -7.63
N THR A 50 3.58 6.11 -7.71
CA THR A 50 2.70 6.92 -8.56
C THR A 50 1.74 7.75 -7.70
N PRO A 51 2.20 8.85 -7.07
CA PRO A 51 1.39 9.62 -6.12
C PRO A 51 0.13 10.26 -6.73
N LEU A 52 0.11 10.48 -8.05
CA LEU A 52 -1.05 10.98 -8.81
C LEU A 52 -1.66 9.90 -9.73
N GLY A 53 -1.30 8.63 -9.50
CA GLY A 53 -1.69 7.49 -10.32
C GLY A 53 -1.41 7.68 -11.81
N VAL A 54 -2.21 7.00 -12.64
CA VAL A 54 -2.27 7.22 -14.08
C VAL A 54 -3.46 8.11 -14.36
N LEU A 55 -3.31 9.08 -15.26
CA LEU A 55 -4.37 10.01 -15.63
C LEU A 55 -5.51 9.27 -16.34
N HIS A 56 -6.74 9.58 -15.94
CA HIS A 56 -7.95 9.08 -16.57
C HIS A 56 -8.65 10.22 -17.31
N THR A 57 -9.64 9.87 -18.15
CA THR A 57 -10.49 10.83 -18.85
C THR A 57 -11.94 10.41 -18.72
N ALA A 58 -12.84 11.35 -18.46
CA ALA A 58 -14.28 11.10 -18.48
C ALA A 58 -14.73 10.72 -19.90
N THR A 59 -15.32 9.53 -20.06
CA THR A 59 -15.78 9.05 -21.37
C THR A 59 -17.08 9.71 -21.81
N ASP A 60 -17.87 10.19 -20.86
CA ASP A 60 -19.16 10.87 -21.03
C ASP A 60 -19.32 11.94 -19.95
N ASP A 61 -20.34 12.79 -20.11
CA ASP A 61 -20.68 13.80 -19.10
C ASP A 61 -21.19 13.12 -17.82
N ASP A 62 -20.78 13.63 -16.66
CA ASP A 62 -21.13 13.04 -15.36
C ASP A 62 -21.38 14.10 -14.27
N MET A 63 -22.06 13.71 -13.20
CA MET A 63 -22.30 14.52 -12.01
C MET A 63 -21.71 13.83 -10.78
N TYR A 64 -20.64 14.39 -10.22
CA TYR A 64 -20.00 13.83 -9.03
C TYR A 64 -20.02 14.83 -7.87
N LYS A 65 -20.59 14.43 -6.72
CA LYS A 65 -20.72 15.29 -5.52
C LYS A 65 -21.31 16.69 -5.81
N GLY A 66 -22.24 16.77 -6.75
CA GLY A 66 -22.87 18.04 -7.16
C GLY A 66 -22.09 18.86 -8.20
N PHE A 67 -20.92 18.39 -8.64
CA PHE A 67 -20.12 19.01 -9.70
C PHE A 67 -20.39 18.34 -11.05
N TYR A 68 -20.62 19.16 -12.07
CA TYR A 68 -20.69 18.70 -13.46
C TYR A 68 -19.28 18.46 -14.03
N ILE A 69 -19.04 17.27 -14.54
CA ILE A 69 -17.79 16.84 -15.16
C ILE A 69 -18.07 16.59 -16.64
N PRO A 70 -17.61 17.48 -17.54
CA PRO A 70 -17.78 17.27 -18.97
C PRO A 70 -16.99 16.05 -19.47
N LYS A 71 -17.52 15.41 -20.52
CA LYS A 71 -16.80 14.44 -21.33
C LYS A 71 -15.46 15.01 -21.78
N GLY A 72 -14.41 14.18 -21.72
CA GLY A 72 -13.05 14.58 -22.06
C GLY A 72 -12.27 15.25 -20.92
N THR A 73 -12.89 15.50 -19.78
CA THR A 73 -12.20 16.04 -18.60
C THR A 73 -11.16 15.05 -18.09
N LEU A 74 -9.94 15.54 -17.83
CA LEU A 74 -8.90 14.75 -17.17
C LEU A 74 -9.23 14.56 -15.69
N VAL A 75 -9.16 13.31 -15.24
CA VAL A 75 -9.38 12.90 -13.86
C VAL A 75 -8.06 12.40 -13.29
N ILE A 76 -7.56 13.05 -12.24
CA ILE A 76 -6.28 12.74 -11.61
C ILE A 76 -6.55 12.07 -10.26
N PRO A 77 -6.26 10.76 -10.10
CA PRO A 77 -6.41 10.10 -8.81
C PRO A 77 -5.29 10.50 -7.86
N ASN A 78 -5.61 11.21 -6.79
CA ASN A 78 -4.61 11.64 -5.80
C ASN A 78 -4.33 10.53 -4.77
N VAL A 79 -3.58 9.51 -5.19
CA VAL A 79 -3.14 8.38 -4.35
C VAL A 79 -2.39 8.87 -3.11
N TRP A 80 -1.58 9.91 -3.27
CA TRP A 80 -0.83 10.53 -2.18
C TRP A 80 -1.74 11.05 -1.06
N ALA A 81 -2.82 11.74 -1.42
CA ALA A 81 -3.80 12.24 -0.47
C ALA A 81 -4.56 11.09 0.21
N ILE A 82 -4.92 10.03 -0.52
CA ILE A 82 -5.58 8.85 0.06
C ILE A 82 -4.69 8.22 1.14
N GLY A 83 -3.40 8.03 0.87
CA GLY A 83 -2.44 7.52 1.85
C GLY A 83 -2.19 8.43 3.05
N ARG A 84 -2.70 9.67 3.02
CA ARG A 84 -2.52 10.70 4.05
C ARG A 84 -3.81 11.17 4.70
N ASP A 85 -4.94 10.54 4.37
CA ASP A 85 -6.20 10.87 4.99
C ASP A 85 -6.15 10.53 6.48
N GLU A 86 -6.14 11.56 7.33
CA GLU A 86 -6.06 11.43 8.80
C GLU A 86 -7.29 10.72 9.39
N ALA A 87 -8.41 10.68 8.66
CA ALA A 87 -9.59 9.91 9.06
C ALA A 87 -9.35 8.38 8.95
N ILE A 88 -8.39 7.96 8.14
CA ILE A 88 -8.03 6.55 7.90
C ILE A 88 -6.71 6.21 8.60
N TYR A 89 -5.70 7.08 8.47
CA TYR A 89 -4.36 6.86 8.97
C TYR A 89 -3.98 7.91 10.01
N GLN A 90 -3.98 7.53 11.29
CA GLN A 90 -3.43 8.37 12.35
C GLN A 90 -1.92 8.63 12.12
N ASP A 91 -1.49 9.87 12.32
CA ASP A 91 -0.12 10.34 12.09
C ASP A 91 0.44 9.88 10.72
N PRO A 92 -0.17 10.28 9.60
CA PRO A 92 0.09 9.67 8.29
C PRO A 92 1.52 9.90 7.78
N GLU A 93 2.18 10.98 8.24
CA GLU A 93 3.57 11.28 7.91
C GLU A 93 4.58 10.43 8.68
N ARG A 94 4.18 9.79 9.78
CA ARG A 94 5.04 8.88 10.53
C ARG A 94 5.06 7.52 9.84
N PHE A 95 6.27 7.06 9.52
CA PHE A 95 6.51 5.70 9.03
C PHE A 95 6.37 4.69 10.19
N MET A 96 5.26 3.96 10.20
CA MET A 96 4.87 3.05 11.28
C MET A 96 4.17 1.80 10.71
N PRO A 97 4.92 0.73 10.38
CA PRO A 97 4.34 -0.53 9.91
C PRO A 97 3.33 -1.16 10.87
N GLU A 98 3.49 -0.89 12.17
CA GLU A 98 2.61 -1.40 13.22
C GLU A 98 1.13 -1.04 13.00
N ARG A 99 0.82 0.00 12.20
CA ARG A 99 -0.57 0.37 11.85
C ARG A 99 -1.32 -0.71 11.08
N PHE A 100 -0.60 -1.64 10.44
CA PHE A 100 -1.20 -2.75 9.69
C PHE A 100 -1.51 -3.97 10.55
N PHE A 101 -1.35 -3.87 11.88
CA PHE A 101 -1.71 -4.93 12.81
C PHE A 101 -2.98 -4.60 13.58
N ASN A 102 -3.83 -5.60 13.75
CA ASN A 102 -4.96 -5.58 14.66
C ASN A 102 -4.48 -5.84 16.10
N ALA A 103 -5.37 -5.65 17.08
CA ALA A 103 -5.07 -5.86 18.49
C ALA A 103 -4.71 -7.32 18.85
N ASP A 104 -5.13 -8.28 18.03
CA ASP A 104 -4.80 -9.71 18.15
C ASP A 104 -3.44 -10.09 17.55
N GLY A 105 -2.73 -9.14 16.95
CA GLY A 105 -1.44 -9.35 16.29
C GLY A 105 -1.54 -9.89 14.86
N ALA A 106 -2.75 -10.07 14.31
CA ALA A 106 -2.93 -10.40 12.90
C ALA A 106 -2.85 -9.14 12.02
N LEU A 107 -2.50 -9.31 10.75
CA LEU A 107 -2.56 -8.23 9.78
C LEU A 107 -4.02 -7.78 9.57
N ASN A 108 -4.23 -6.47 9.47
CA ASN A 108 -5.52 -5.91 9.13
C ASN A 108 -5.85 -6.10 7.64
N ASN A 109 -7.09 -5.75 7.28
CA ASN A 109 -7.60 -5.91 5.91
C ASN A 109 -7.12 -4.83 4.94
N ASP A 110 -6.35 -3.84 5.40
CA ASP A 110 -5.81 -2.81 4.54
C ASP A 110 -4.57 -3.33 3.82
N THR A 111 -4.75 -3.67 2.55
CA THR A 111 -3.69 -4.15 1.66
C THR A 111 -3.05 -3.03 0.85
N VAL A 112 -3.55 -1.79 0.97
CA VAL A 112 -3.02 -0.62 0.26
C VAL A 112 -3.10 -0.77 -1.29
N ASN A 113 -3.95 -1.66 -1.79
CA ASN A 113 -4.04 -2.00 -3.22
C ASN A 113 -4.37 -0.81 -4.13
N TYR A 114 -4.95 0.26 -3.58
CA TYR A 114 -5.26 1.48 -4.32
C TYR A 114 -4.04 2.15 -4.97
N VAL A 115 -2.82 1.83 -4.54
CA VAL A 115 -1.58 2.31 -5.19
C VAL A 115 -1.38 1.74 -6.60
N PHE A 116 -2.07 0.64 -6.93
CA PHE A 116 -2.05 0.00 -8.25
C PHE A 116 -3.20 0.46 -9.17
N GLY A 117 -3.93 1.50 -8.78
CA GLY A 117 -5.04 2.05 -9.56
C GLY A 117 -6.40 1.57 -9.06
N PHE A 118 -7.43 1.81 -9.87
CA PHE A 118 -8.83 1.72 -9.43
C PHE A 118 -9.74 1.20 -10.55
N GLY A 119 -10.82 0.52 -10.15
CA GLY A 119 -11.89 0.10 -11.06
C GLY A 119 -11.41 -0.72 -12.25
N LEU A 120 -11.96 -0.46 -13.44
CA LEU A 120 -11.64 -1.19 -14.68
C LEU A 120 -10.19 -1.00 -15.17
N ARG A 121 -9.46 -0.04 -14.62
CA ARG A 121 -8.05 0.23 -14.92
C ARG A 121 -7.13 -0.16 -13.76
N TYR A 122 -7.63 -0.99 -12.84
CA TYR A 122 -6.82 -1.60 -11.79
C TYR A 122 -5.72 -2.44 -12.44
N PHE A 123 -4.47 -2.11 -12.14
CA PHE A 123 -3.37 -3.01 -12.45
C PHE A 123 -3.45 -4.16 -11.46
N MET A 124 -3.79 -5.35 -11.95
CA MET A 124 -3.70 -6.55 -11.14
C MET A 124 -2.24 -7.01 -11.16
N PRO A 125 -1.48 -6.88 -10.04
CA PRO A 125 -0.20 -7.54 -9.96
C PRO A 125 -0.48 -9.03 -9.93
N THR A 126 -0.41 -9.70 -11.09
CA THR A 126 -0.31 -11.15 -11.16
C THR A 126 1.01 -11.52 -10.52
N ILE A 127 0.99 -11.80 -9.22
CA ILE A 127 2.02 -12.61 -8.59
C ILE A 127 1.57 -14.04 -8.88
N ALA A 128 2.06 -14.61 -9.98
CA ALA A 128 1.83 -16.02 -10.28
C ALA A 128 2.38 -16.88 -9.12
N PRO A 129 1.69 -17.97 -8.74
CA PRO A 129 2.19 -18.91 -7.75
C PRO A 129 3.51 -19.56 -8.21
#